data_AF-A0A2N5KI41-F1
#
_entry.id   AF-A0A2N5KI41-F1
#
_cell.length_a   1.000
_cell.length_b   1.000
_cell.length_c   1.000
_cell.angle_alpha   90.00
_cell.angle_beta   90.00
_cell.angle_gamma   90.00
#
_symmetry.space_group_name_H-M   'P 1'
#
loop_
_entity.id
_entity.type
_entity.pdbx_description
1 polymer ?
#
loop_
_entity_poly.entity_id
_entity_poly.type
_entity_poly.pdbx_seq_one_letter_code
_entity_poly.pdbx_strand_id
1 'polypeptide(L)'
;MAADSPTWALYRDCIDRAKSATHMGYIAGLLFFQGETDALGAPLHPDAPLVPTTWAAEFSTLVAAFRSDLQIPKLPVVFAQLGTTTQSAPHWQTLKTQQRSVQLPNTVMITTDDLPLTDYVHFTPASYQTIGKRFADAYHTLTTPVK
;
A
#
# COMPACT_ATOMS: atom_id res chain seq x y z
N MET A 1 -12.02 8.39 16.78
CA MET A 1 -10.64 8.19 17.27
C MET A 1 -9.98 9.56 17.43
N ALA A 2 -9.17 9.76 18.47
CA ALA A 2 -8.69 11.07 18.92
C ALA A 2 -8.00 11.87 17.80
N ALA A 3 -8.39 13.14 17.66
CA ALA A 3 -8.02 14.00 16.53
C ALA A 3 -6.54 14.40 16.47
N ASP A 4 -5.75 14.18 17.53
CA ASP A 4 -4.45 14.85 17.71
C ASP A 4 -3.22 13.93 17.82
N SER A 5 -3.33 12.64 17.49
CA SER A 5 -2.13 11.78 17.51
C SER A 5 -1.24 12.05 16.27
N PRO A 6 0.06 12.40 16.43
CA PRO A 6 0.99 12.65 15.31
C PRO A 6 1.21 11.42 14.42
N THR A 7 0.90 10.22 14.92
CA THR A 7 1.09 8.94 14.21
C THR A 7 0.24 8.76 12.94
N TRP A 8 -0.79 9.58 12.72
CA TRP A 8 -1.67 9.50 11.54
C TRP A 8 -1.67 10.77 10.67
N ALA A 9 -0.67 11.64 10.80
CA ALA A 9 -0.63 12.91 10.06
C ALA A 9 -0.69 12.71 8.54
N LEU A 10 0.16 11.84 7.98
CA LEU A 10 0.18 11.55 6.54
C LEU A 10 -1.12 10.91 6.04
N TYR A 11 -1.76 10.08 6.87
CA TYR A 11 -3.06 9.51 6.55
C TYR A 11 -4.13 10.60 6.46
N ARG A 12 -4.19 11.50 7.46
CA ARG A 12 -5.15 12.62 7.46
C ARG A 12 -4.94 13.54 6.26
N ASP A 13 -3.69 13.91 5.98
CA ASP A 13 -3.35 14.71 4.80
C ASP A 13 -3.80 14.02 3.50
N CYS A 14 -3.64 12.69 3.40
CA CYS A 14 -4.10 11.92 2.26
C CYS A 14 -5.63 11.97 2.12
N ILE A 15 -6.38 11.79 3.22
CA ILE A 15 -7.84 11.87 3.25
C ILE A 15 -8.33 13.27 2.85
N ASP A 16 -7.72 14.33 3.38
CA ASP A 16 -8.13 15.71 3.08
C ASP A 16 -7.89 16.05 1.60
N ARG A 17 -6.77 15.58 1.03
CA ARG A 17 -6.50 15.70 -0.41
C ARG A 17 -7.48 14.90 -1.25
N ALA A 18 -7.82 13.67 -0.84
CA ALA A 18 -8.80 12.85 -1.53
C ALA A 18 -10.19 13.50 -1.53
N LYS A 19 -10.65 14.01 -0.37
CA LYS A 19 -11.91 14.76 -0.26
C LYS A 19 -11.91 16.03 -1.09
N SER A 20 -10.79 16.75 -1.14
CA SER A 20 -10.67 17.94 -2.00
C SER A 20 -10.79 17.59 -3.48
N ALA A 21 -10.27 16.44 -3.92
CA ALA A 21 -10.38 16.00 -5.32
C ALA A 21 -11.83 15.67 -5.74
N THR A 22 -12.72 15.34 -4.80
CA THR A 22 -14.11 14.98 -5.14
C THR A 22 -14.96 16.17 -5.56
N HIS A 23 -14.48 17.40 -5.41
CA HIS A 23 -15.14 18.59 -5.98
C HIS A 23 -15.22 18.56 -7.51
N MET A 24 -14.34 17.82 -8.19
CA MET A 24 -14.27 17.75 -9.66
C MET A 24 -14.26 16.31 -10.21
N GLY A 25 -14.48 15.31 -9.37
CA GLY A 25 -14.40 13.91 -9.76
C GLY A 25 -14.87 12.99 -8.65
N TYR A 26 -14.57 11.69 -8.78
CA TYR A 26 -14.84 10.71 -7.76
C TYR A 26 -13.59 9.86 -7.49
N ILE A 27 -13.47 9.32 -6.28
CA ILE A 27 -12.39 8.41 -5.94
C ILE A 27 -12.71 7.02 -6.50
N ALA A 28 -11.98 6.63 -7.54
CA ALA A 28 -12.20 5.38 -8.25
C ALA A 28 -11.60 4.15 -7.56
N GLY A 29 -10.58 4.35 -6.73
CA GLY A 29 -9.85 3.29 -6.03
C GLY A 29 -8.63 3.83 -5.27
N LEU A 30 -7.93 2.93 -4.57
CA LEU A 30 -6.68 3.20 -3.87
C LEU A 30 -5.57 2.33 -4.46
N LEU A 31 -4.47 2.95 -4.87
CA LEU A 31 -3.22 2.27 -5.22
C LEU A 31 -2.23 2.44 -4.07
N PHE A 32 -1.68 1.35 -3.54
CA PHE A 32 -0.81 1.38 -2.37
C PHE A 32 0.50 0.61 -2.61
N PHE A 33 1.64 1.23 -2.37
CA PHE A 33 2.94 0.57 -2.48
C PHE A 33 3.86 1.09 -1.38
N GLN A 34 4.02 0.29 -0.33
CA GLN A 34 4.83 0.63 0.83
C GLN A 34 5.20 -0.64 1.60
N GLY A 35 6.33 -0.58 2.31
CA GLY A 35 6.71 -1.51 3.36
C GLY A 35 8.22 -1.61 3.57
N GLU A 36 9.00 -0.90 2.77
CA GLU A 36 10.46 -0.94 2.75
C GLU A 36 11.05 -0.59 4.12
N THR A 37 10.53 0.48 4.74
CA THR A 37 10.91 0.89 6.09
C THR A 37 10.59 -0.19 7.12
N ASP A 38 9.40 -0.77 7.08
CA ASP A 38 8.94 -1.81 8.01
C ASP A 38 9.81 -3.08 7.97
N ALA A 39 10.54 -3.30 6.87
CA ALA A 39 11.46 -4.41 6.70
C ALA A 39 12.87 -4.19 7.30
N LEU A 40 13.21 -2.97 7.73
CA LEU A 40 14.56 -2.62 8.24
C LEU A 40 14.84 -3.14 9.66
N GLY A 41 13.81 -3.39 10.47
CA GLY A 41 13.95 -3.98 11.81
C GLY A 41 14.43 -3.04 12.92
N ALA A 42 14.72 -1.78 12.60
CA ALA A 42 15.00 -0.73 13.58
C ALA A 42 13.96 0.40 13.42
N PRO A 43 13.27 0.82 14.50
CA PRO A 43 12.34 1.93 14.45
C PRO A 43 13.00 3.17 13.86
N LEU A 44 12.39 3.78 12.83
CA LEU A 44 12.80 5.11 12.38
C LEU A 44 12.43 6.20 13.40
N HIS A 45 11.48 5.89 14.29
CA HIS A 45 11.05 6.76 15.38
C HIS A 45 10.98 5.97 16.70
N PRO A 46 11.46 6.52 17.83
CA PRO A 46 11.49 5.82 19.12
C PRO A 46 10.12 5.28 19.55
N ASP A 47 9.06 6.00 19.19
CA ASP A 47 7.68 5.70 19.61
C ASP A 47 6.91 4.80 18.63
N ALA A 48 7.56 4.29 17.57
CA ALA A 48 6.91 3.47 16.54
C ALA A 48 7.68 2.15 16.34
N PRO A 49 7.45 1.14 17.19
CA PRO A 49 8.08 -0.16 17.01
C PRO A 49 7.70 -0.75 15.65
N LEU A 50 8.68 -0.98 14.78
CA LEU A 50 8.47 -1.65 13.50
C LEU A 50 8.38 -3.15 13.76
N VAL A 51 7.16 -3.67 13.72
CA VAL A 51 6.89 -5.10 13.88
C VAL A 51 6.46 -5.64 12.52
N PRO A 52 7.39 -6.14 11.69
CA PRO A 52 7.08 -6.54 10.32
C PRO A 52 5.99 -7.61 10.23
N THR A 53 5.77 -8.38 11.31
CA THR A 53 4.72 -9.41 11.41
C THR A 53 3.31 -8.85 11.60
N THR A 54 3.12 -7.56 11.88
CA THR A 54 1.80 -6.94 12.01
C THR A 54 1.34 -6.25 10.71
N TRP A 55 2.20 -6.16 9.69
CA TRP A 55 1.93 -5.38 8.47
C TRP A 55 0.58 -5.70 7.83
N ALA A 56 0.19 -6.98 7.73
CA ALA A 56 -1.10 -7.35 7.12
C ALA A 56 -2.30 -6.84 7.93
N ALA A 57 -2.22 -6.89 9.26
CA ALA A 57 -3.25 -6.39 10.15
C ALA A 57 -3.33 -4.86 10.11
N GLU A 58 -2.19 -4.17 10.14
CA GLU A 58 -2.13 -2.71 10.06
C GLU A 58 -2.62 -2.19 8.70
N PHE A 59 -2.22 -2.84 7.60
CA PHE A 59 -2.73 -2.53 6.27
C PHE A 59 -4.24 -2.74 6.18
N SER A 60 -4.77 -3.79 6.83
CA SER A 60 -6.22 -4.02 6.89
C SER A 60 -6.96 -2.92 7.65
N THR A 61 -6.39 -2.47 8.77
CA THR A 61 -6.90 -1.31 9.53
C THR A 61 -6.87 -0.05 8.68
N LEU A 62 -5.77 0.21 7.96
CA LEU A 62 -5.63 1.35 7.05
C LEU A 62 -6.69 1.35 5.96
N VAL A 63 -6.90 0.21 5.29
CA VAL A 63 -7.93 0.06 4.24
C VAL A 63 -9.33 0.27 4.80
N ALA A 64 -9.64 -0.27 5.99
CA ALA A 64 -10.92 -0.04 6.65
C ALA A 64 -11.14 1.44 6.98
N ALA A 65 -10.10 2.13 7.45
CA ALA A 65 -10.14 3.56 7.72
C ALA A 65 -10.42 4.36 6.44
N PHE A 66 -9.70 4.11 5.34
CA PHE A 66 -9.97 4.74 4.05
C PHE A 66 -11.42 4.53 3.57
N ARG A 67 -11.93 3.29 3.66
CA ARG A 67 -13.31 2.97 3.27
C ARG A 67 -14.34 3.72 4.11
N SER A 68 -14.10 3.84 5.41
CA SER A 68 -14.94 4.59 6.36
C SER A 68 -14.91 6.09 6.08
N ASP A 69 -13.71 6.68 6.06
CA ASP A 69 -13.53 8.14 6.03
C ASP A 69 -13.85 8.76 4.66
N LEU A 70 -13.73 7.97 3.59
CA LEU A 70 -14.20 8.35 2.26
C LEU A 70 -15.66 7.95 2.00
N GLN A 71 -16.28 7.19 2.91
CA GLN A 71 -17.65 6.65 2.78
C GLN A 71 -17.84 5.76 1.54
N ILE A 72 -16.82 4.98 1.19
CA ILE A 72 -16.82 4.04 0.05
C ILE A 72 -16.56 2.62 0.58
N PRO A 73 -17.57 1.90 1.10
CA PRO A 73 -17.37 0.61 1.78
C PRO A 73 -16.81 -0.48 0.86
N LYS A 74 -17.01 -0.34 -0.45
CA LYS A 74 -16.46 -1.23 -1.49
C LYS A 74 -15.37 -0.53 -2.30
N LEU A 75 -14.56 0.35 -1.71
CA LEU A 75 -13.46 0.99 -2.44
C LEU A 75 -12.52 -0.09 -3.02
N PRO A 76 -12.29 -0.12 -4.35
CA PRO A 76 -11.28 -1.00 -4.94
C PRO A 76 -9.89 -0.63 -4.44
N VAL A 77 -9.14 -1.61 -3.95
CA VAL A 77 -7.76 -1.40 -3.49
C VAL A 77 -6.83 -2.32 -4.26
N VAL A 78 -5.83 -1.73 -4.91
CA VAL A 78 -4.73 -2.50 -5.48
C VAL A 78 -3.48 -2.14 -4.69
N PHE A 79 -2.74 -3.14 -4.21
CA PHE A 79 -1.48 -2.90 -3.53
C PHE A 79 -0.36 -3.74 -4.14
N ALA A 80 0.88 -3.33 -3.94
CA ALA A 80 2.03 -4.04 -4.48
C ALA A 80 2.84 -4.72 -3.36
N GLN A 81 3.21 -5.97 -3.60
CA GLN A 81 4.27 -6.63 -2.85
C GLN A 81 5.61 -5.94 -3.16
N LEU A 82 6.48 -5.79 -2.15
CA LEU A 82 7.83 -5.31 -2.36
C LEU A 82 8.59 -6.20 -3.36
N GLY A 83 9.47 -5.57 -4.13
CA GLY A 83 10.33 -6.25 -5.08
C GLY A 83 11.50 -6.95 -4.39
N THR A 84 12.57 -7.16 -5.17
CA THR A 84 13.85 -7.53 -4.60
C THR A 84 14.50 -6.33 -3.90
N THR A 85 15.52 -6.58 -3.09
CA THR A 85 16.38 -5.54 -2.52
C THR A 85 17.81 -6.04 -2.47
N THR A 86 18.78 -5.14 -2.61
CA THR A 86 20.19 -5.43 -2.33
C THR A 86 20.65 -4.80 -1.00
N GLN A 87 19.74 -4.16 -0.26
CA GLN A 87 20.00 -3.63 1.07
C GLN A 87 19.97 -4.76 2.11
N SER A 88 20.73 -4.60 3.18
CA SER A 88 20.58 -5.45 4.37
C SER A 88 19.26 -5.09 5.08
N ALA A 89 18.20 -5.83 4.78
CA ALA A 89 16.88 -5.69 5.38
C ALA A 89 16.44 -7.04 5.98
N PRO A 90 16.69 -7.28 7.28
CA PRO A 90 16.54 -8.62 7.88
C PRO A 90 15.11 -9.16 7.83
N HIS A 91 14.10 -8.29 7.69
CA HIS A 91 12.70 -8.69 7.69
C HIS A 91 12.02 -8.58 6.33
N TRP A 92 12.77 -8.37 5.24
CA TRP A 92 12.22 -8.19 3.90
C TRP A 92 11.28 -9.35 3.49
N GLN A 93 11.73 -10.59 3.70
CA GLN A 93 10.92 -11.77 3.35
C GLN A 93 9.73 -11.98 4.29
N THR A 94 9.87 -11.64 5.57
CA THR A 94 8.76 -11.65 6.53
C THR A 94 7.67 -10.68 6.10
N LEU A 95 8.06 -9.46 5.74
CA LEU A 95 7.13 -8.43 5.29
C LEU A 95 6.45 -8.81 3.97
N LYS A 96 7.19 -9.33 2.99
CA LYS A 96 6.59 -9.85 1.75
C LYS A 96 5.60 -10.99 2.03
N THR A 97 5.89 -11.86 3.01
CA THR A 97 4.95 -12.89 3.45
C THR A 97 3.67 -12.29 4.02
N GLN A 98 3.78 -11.22 4.83
CA GLN A 98 2.62 -10.48 5.33
C GLN A 98 1.81 -9.83 4.21
N GLN A 99 2.46 -9.15 3.26
CA GLN A 99 1.80 -8.60 2.08
C GLN A 99 1.00 -9.65 1.31
N ARG A 100 1.59 -10.83 1.10
CA ARG A 100 0.92 -11.97 0.44
C ARG A 100 -0.25 -12.54 1.25
N SER A 101 -0.21 -12.44 2.57
CA SER A 101 -1.26 -12.99 3.45
C SER A 101 -2.50 -12.11 3.57
N VAL A 102 -2.48 -10.87 3.05
CA VAL A 102 -3.65 -9.98 3.09
C VAL A 102 -4.82 -10.61 2.36
N GLN A 103 -5.93 -10.76 3.07
CA GLN A 103 -7.20 -11.22 2.52
C GLN A 103 -8.28 -10.19 2.89
N LEU A 104 -8.60 -9.32 1.95
CA LEU A 104 -9.61 -8.27 2.10
C LEU A 104 -10.57 -8.28 0.90
N PRO A 105 -11.87 -8.02 1.11
CA PRO A 105 -12.81 -7.90 0.01
C PRO A 105 -12.45 -6.70 -0.87
N ASN A 106 -12.69 -6.81 -2.17
CA ASN A 106 -12.39 -5.80 -3.18
C ASN A 106 -10.95 -5.25 -3.12
N THR A 107 -10.00 -6.15 -2.87
CA THR A 107 -8.58 -5.84 -2.75
C THR A 107 -7.78 -6.89 -3.53
N VAL A 108 -6.75 -6.46 -4.27
CA VAL A 108 -5.86 -7.36 -5.01
C VAL A 108 -4.42 -6.91 -4.91
N MET A 109 -3.49 -7.86 -4.88
CA MET A 109 -2.06 -7.61 -4.81
C MET A 109 -1.39 -7.81 -6.18
N ILE A 110 -0.46 -6.93 -6.54
CA ILE A 110 0.48 -7.16 -7.66
C ILE A 110 1.86 -7.53 -7.13
N THR A 111 2.65 -8.25 -7.92
CA THR A 111 4.04 -8.59 -7.61
C THR A 111 5.02 -7.76 -8.43
N THR A 112 6.24 -7.58 -7.92
CA THR A 112 7.27 -6.72 -8.53
C THR A 112 8.69 -7.32 -8.51
N ASP A 113 8.84 -8.57 -8.05
CA ASP A 113 10.14 -9.25 -7.86
C ASP A 113 10.98 -9.40 -9.13
N ASP A 114 10.31 -9.51 -10.27
CA ASP A 114 10.94 -9.71 -11.58
C ASP A 114 11.50 -8.41 -12.18
N LEU A 115 11.28 -7.27 -11.52
CA LEU A 115 11.58 -5.96 -12.08
C LEU A 115 12.95 -5.43 -11.64
N PRO A 116 13.76 -4.89 -12.57
CA PRO A 116 15.05 -4.29 -12.25
C PRO A 116 14.97 -3.09 -11.29
N LEU A 117 16.01 -2.93 -10.47
CA LEU A 117 16.24 -1.78 -9.60
C LEU A 117 17.29 -0.83 -10.20
N THR A 118 17.19 0.45 -9.83
CA THR A 118 18.22 1.47 -10.10
C THR A 118 19.23 1.53 -8.96
N ASP A 119 18.79 1.30 -7.72
CA ASP A 119 19.66 1.22 -6.55
C ASP A 119 19.29 -0.01 -5.70
N TYR A 120 19.51 0.06 -4.39
CA TYR A 120 19.26 -1.06 -3.49
C TYR A 120 17.77 -1.34 -3.25
N VAL A 121 16.86 -0.44 -3.60
CA VAL A 121 15.41 -0.59 -3.33
C VAL A 121 14.49 0.03 -4.38
N HIS A 122 14.93 1.10 -5.06
CA HIS A 122 14.10 1.82 -6.03
C HIS A 122 14.15 1.16 -7.40
N PHE A 123 12.99 1.08 -8.05
CA PHE A 123 12.85 0.49 -9.38
C PHE A 123 13.37 1.41 -10.49
N THR A 124 13.77 0.82 -11.62
CA THR A 124 14.08 1.61 -12.82
C THR A 124 12.84 2.34 -13.38
N PRO A 125 13.00 3.42 -14.17
CA PRO A 125 11.86 4.05 -14.83
C PRO A 125 11.02 3.09 -15.68
N ALA A 126 11.64 2.15 -16.40
CA ALA A 126 10.94 1.12 -17.18
C ALA A 126 10.18 0.13 -16.28
N SER A 127 10.76 -0.24 -15.14
CA SER A 127 10.10 -1.04 -14.12
C SER A 127 8.85 -0.31 -13.58
N TYR A 128 8.91 0.99 -13.29
CA TYR A 128 7.74 1.76 -12.85
C TYR A 128 6.63 1.85 -13.90
N GLN A 129 6.96 1.94 -15.20
CA GLN A 129 5.95 1.83 -16.27
C GLN A 129 5.24 0.47 -16.23
N THR A 130 5.99 -0.60 -16.02
CA THR A 130 5.45 -1.96 -15.90
C THR A 130 4.57 -2.10 -14.65
N ILE A 131 5.01 -1.55 -13.51
CA ILE A 131 4.24 -1.52 -12.26
C ILE A 131 2.91 -0.78 -12.47
N GLY A 132 2.94 0.38 -13.13
CA GLY A 132 1.73 1.15 -13.46
C GLY A 132 0.74 0.35 -14.30
N LYS A 133 1.23 -0.39 -15.31
CA LYS A 133 0.37 -1.29 -16.11
C LYS A 133 -0.22 -2.41 -15.26
N ARG A 134 0.56 -3.04 -14.38
CA ARG A 134 0.07 -4.08 -13.46
C ARG A 134 -0.98 -3.55 -12.50
N PHE A 135 -0.81 -2.34 -11.96
CA PHE A 135 -1.82 -1.69 -11.14
C PHE A 135 -3.13 -1.48 -11.91
N ALA A 136 -3.06 -0.98 -13.14
CA ALA A 136 -4.23 -0.77 -13.99
C ALA A 136 -4.95 -2.09 -14.33
N ASP A 137 -4.20 -3.09 -14.78
CA ASP A 137 -4.74 -4.41 -15.13
C ASP A 137 -5.42 -5.05 -13.90
N ALA A 138 -4.79 -5.00 -12.73
CA ALA A 138 -5.34 -5.52 -11.48
C ALA A 138 -6.58 -4.73 -11.02
N TYR A 139 -6.58 -3.41 -11.13
CA TYR A 139 -7.76 -2.58 -10.87
C TYR A 139 -8.95 -3.02 -11.72
N HIS A 140 -8.75 -3.25 -13.02
CA HIS A 140 -9.82 -3.69 -13.90
C HIS A 140 -10.41 -5.05 -13.51
N THR A 141 -9.66 -5.94 -12.85
CA THR A 141 -10.21 -7.21 -12.32
C THR A 141 -11.20 -7.00 -11.17
N LEU A 142 -11.11 -5.88 -10.46
CA LEU A 142 -12.00 -5.52 -9.36
C LEU A 142 -13.28 -4.82 -9.83
N THR A 143 -13.22 -4.11 -10.97
CA THR A 143 -14.29 -3.19 -11.39
C THR A 143 -15.00 -3.59 -12.67
N THR A 144 -14.49 -4.56 -13.42
CA THR A 144 -15.15 -5.05 -14.63
C THR A 144 -16.14 -6.15 -14.26
N PRO A 145 -17.42 -6.05 -14.67
CA PRO A 145 -18.37 -7.13 -14.45
C PRO A 145 -17.88 -8.43 -15.09
N VAL A 146 -17.93 -9.54 -14.35
CA VAL A 146 -17.79 -10.87 -14.94
C VAL A 146 -18.95 -11.05 -15.90
N LYS A 147 -18.64 -11.23 -17.19
CA LYS A 147 -19.64 -11.54 -18.22
C LYS A 147 -20.30 -12.89 -17.97
#